data_AF-A0A354J9V9-F1
#
_entry.id   AF-A0A354J9V9-F1
#
_cell.length_a   1.000
_cell.length_b   1.000
_cell.length_c   1.000
_cell.angle_alpha   90.00
_cell.angle_beta   90.00
_cell.angle_gamma   90.00
#
_symmetry.space_group_name_H-M   'P 1'
#
loop_
_entity.id
_entity.type
_entity.pdbx_description
1 polymer ?
#
loop_
_entity_poly.entity_id
_entity_poly.type
_entity_poly.pdbx_seq_one_letter_code
_entity_poly.pdbx_strand_id
1 'polypeptide(L)' 'MFKKIVYSFIALLVMLLGRFLLRGDFLPFLQWWVTVLLLGIIFLPLSNLLFAGLHDRGYLFAKTIGIAV' A
#
# COMPACT_ATOMS: atom_id res chain seq x y z
N MET A 1 24.81 -8.10 -1.54
CA MET A 1 24.99 -6.86 -0.74
C MET A 1 24.76 -5.61 -1.59
N PHE A 2 25.40 -5.50 -2.77
CA PHE A 2 25.27 -4.38 -3.71
C PHE A 2 23.82 -3.99 -4.06
N LYS A 3 22.96 -4.94 -4.43
CA LYS A 3 21.54 -4.66 -4.77
C LYS A 3 20.77 -3.99 -3.63
N LYS A 4 21.02 -4.39 -2.37
CA LYS A 4 20.36 -3.80 -1.20
C LYS A 4 20.77 -2.33 -1.02
N ILE A 5 22.05 -2.03 -1.22
CA ILE A 5 22.59 -0.66 -1.15
C ILE A 5 21.94 0.22 -2.23
N VAL A 6 21.83 -0.30 -3.46
CA VAL A 6 21.18 0.42 -4.57
C VAL A 6 19.71 0.71 -4.24
N TYR A 7 18.95 -0.27 -3.74
CA TYR A 7 17.55 -0.05 -3.37
C TYR A 7 17.39 0.93 -2.21
N SER A 8 18.26 0.87 -1.20
CA SER A 8 18.26 1.84 -0.11
C SER A 8 18.54 3.27 -0.61
N PHE A 9 19.46 3.42 -1.56
CA PHE A 9 19.74 4.74 -2.16
C PHE A 9 18.56 5.27 -2.97
N ILE A 10 17.92 4.41 -3.77
CA ILE A 10 16.71 4.77 -4.53
C ILE A 10 15.58 5.18 -3.58
N ALA A 11 15.35 4.43 -2.50
CA ALA A 11 14.34 4.76 -1.52
C ALA A 11 14.58 6.13 -0.86
N LEU A 12 15.83 6.44 -0.51
CA LEU A 12 16.21 7.75 0.03
C LEU A 12 15.94 8.87 -1.00
N LEU A 13 16.33 8.66 -2.25
CA LEU A 13 16.09 9.63 -3.32
C LEU A 13 14.60 9.90 -3.52
N VAL A 14 13.77 8.85 -3.53
CA VAL A 14 12.31 8.97 -3.63
C VAL A 14 11.73 9.76 -2.45
N MET A 15 12.21 9.53 -1.22
CA MET A 15 11.76 10.28 -0.05
C MET A 15 12.14 11.76 -0.13
N LEU A 16 13.35 12.08 -0.59
CA LEU A 16 13.82 13.47 -0.77
C LEU A 16 13.04 14.19 -1.87
N LEU A 17 12.84 13.54 -3.02
CA LEU A 17 12.03 14.08 -4.11
C LEU A 17 10.58 14.26 -3.66
N GLY A 18 9.99 13.27 -3.01
CA GLY A 18 8.63 13.36 -2.46
C GLY A 18 8.46 14.56 -1.55
N ARG A 19 9.41 14.79 -0.63
CA ARG A 19 9.39 15.97 0.26
C ARG A 19 9.50 17.29 -0.51
N PHE A 20 10.33 17.33 -1.55
CA PHE A 20 10.48 18.53 -2.39
C PHE A 20 9.22 18.84 -3.20
N LEU A 21 8.59 17.81 -3.79
CA LEU A 21 7.39 17.97 -4.61
C LEU A 21 6.14 18.28 -3.76
N LEU A 22 5.91 17.50 -2.69
CA LEU A 22 4.69 17.59 -1.87
C LEU A 22 4.77 18.70 -0.81
N ARG A 23 5.98 19.17 -0.46
CA ARG A 23 6.21 20.25 0.50
C ARG A 23 5.45 20.01 1.82
N GLY A 24 4.50 20.87 2.16
CA GLY A 24 3.70 20.78 3.38
C GLY A 24 2.81 19.53 3.44
N ASP A 25 2.45 18.97 2.28
CA ASP A 25 1.56 17.81 2.17
C ASP A 25 2.31 16.48 2.25
N PHE A 26 3.64 16.50 2.37
CA PHE A 26 4.45 15.28 2.42
C PHE A 26 4.06 14.37 3.60
N LEU A 27 3.84 14.95 4.78
CA LEU A 27 3.49 14.19 5.97
C LEU A 27 2.05 13.62 5.90
N PRO A 28 1.01 14.42 5.57
CA PRO A 28 -0.33 13.89 5.31
C PRO A 28 -0.35 12.80 4.23
N PHE A 29 0.43 12.96 3.15
CA PHE A 29 0.56 11.94 2.11
C PHE A 29 1.12 10.62 2.67
N LEU A 30 2.17 10.68 3.48
CA LEU A 30 2.76 9.48 4.08
C LEU A 30 1.79 8.83 5.08
N GLN A 31 1.10 9.64 5.88
CA GLN A 31 0.06 9.17 6.81
C GLN A 31 -1.04 8.40 6.07
N TRP A 32 -1.53 8.94 4.95
CA TRP A 32 -2.54 8.27 4.14
C TRP A 32 -2.12 6.86 3.70
N TRP A 33 -0.92 6.73 3.14
CA TRP A 33 -0.43 5.43 2.68
C TRP A 33 -0.20 4.44 3.82
N VAL A 34 0.30 4.92 4.96
CA VAL A 34 0.43 4.07 6.16
C VAL A 34 -0.95 3.64 6.66
N THR A 35 -1.93 4.53 6.69
CA THR A 35 -3.31 4.20 7.08
C THR A 35 -3.90 3.14 6.16
N VAL A 36 -3.79 3.28 4.84
CA VAL A 36 -4.27 2.26 3.88
C VAL A 36 -3.58 0.92 4.08
N LEU A 37 -2.26 0.92 4.33
CA LEU A 37 -1.51 -0.30 4.61
C LEU A 37 -1.98 -0.98 5.89
N LEU A 38 -2.18 -0.21 6.96
CA LEU A 38 -2.68 -0.74 8.24
C LEU A 38 -4.08 -1.31 8.11
N LEU A 39 -4.99 -0.60 7.42
CA LEU A 39 -6.31 -1.13 7.10
C LEU A 39 -6.20 -2.43 6.31
N GLY A 40 -5.36 -2.48 5.28
CA GLY A 40 -5.10 -3.69 4.51
C GLY A 40 -4.69 -4.88 5.39
N ILE A 41 -3.75 -4.68 6.31
CA ILE A 41 -3.28 -5.74 7.23
C ILE A 41 -4.38 -6.18 8.20
N ILE A 42 -5.13 -5.23 8.78
CA ILE A 42 -6.21 -5.51 9.74
C ILE A 42 -7.33 -6.31 9.06
N PHE A 43 -7.69 -5.96 7.83
CA PHE A 43 -8.79 -6.60 7.10
C PHE A 43 -8.36 -7.86 6.32
N LEU A 44 -7.05 -8.10 6.14
CA LEU A 44 -6.53 -9.32 5.49
C LEU A 44 -7.04 -10.62 6.14
N PRO A 45 -6.94 -10.84 7.47
CA PRO A 45 -7.45 -12.06 8.09
C PRO A 45 -8.98 -12.19 7.94
N LEU A 46 -9.70 -11.07 8.01
CA LEU A 46 -11.15 -11.06 7.83
C LEU A 46 -11.55 -11.45 6.40
N SER A 47 -10.86 -10.91 5.39
CA SER A 47 -11.04 -11.31 3.99
C SER A 47 -10.78 -12.80 3.79
N ASN A 48 -9.70 -13.30 4.39
CA ASN A 48 -9.34 -14.72 4.29
C ASN A 48 -10.38 -15.65 4.91
N LEU A 49 -11.08 -15.21 5.97
CA LEU A 49 -12.14 -15.94 6.63
C LEU A 49 -13.45 -15.90 5.82
N LEU A 50 -13.90 -14.69 5.43
CA LEU A 50 -15.16 -14.50 4.72
C LEU A 50 -15.14 -15.13 3.33
N PHE A 51 -14.02 -15.04 2.63
CA PHE A 51 -13.86 -15.54 1.26
C PHE A 51 -13.02 -16.81 1.19
N ALA A 52 -13.02 -17.63 2.25
CA ALA A 52 -12.19 -18.82 2.32
C ALA A 52 -12.49 -19.86 1.21
N GLY A 53 -13.72 -19.88 0.70
CA GLY A 53 -14.14 -20.75 -0.39
C GLY A 53 -13.79 -20.23 -1.80
N LEU A 54 -13.30 -19.00 -1.94
CA LEU A 54 -12.85 -18.43 -3.21
C LEU A 54 -11.36 -18.70 -3.41
N HIS A 55 -10.97 -19.05 -4.63
CA HIS A 55 -9.58 -19.35 -4.98
C HIS A 55 -8.61 -18.20 -4.65
N ASP A 56 -9.08 -16.96 -4.75
CA ASP A 56 -8.30 -15.74 -4.61
C ASP A 56 -8.61 -14.96 -3.31
N ARG A 57 -9.31 -15.59 -2.37
CA ARG A 57 -9.70 -14.99 -1.08
C ARG A 57 -10.46 -13.65 -1.22
N GLY A 58 -11.24 -13.51 -2.30
CA GLY A 58 -12.12 -12.36 -2.54
C GLY A 58 -11.46 -11.20 -3.29
N TYR A 59 -10.26 -11.38 -3.84
CA TYR A 59 -9.55 -10.34 -4.59
C TYR A 59 -10.32 -9.85 -5.83
N LEU A 60 -10.78 -10.76 -6.69
CA LEU A 60 -11.56 -10.43 -7.88
C LEU A 60 -12.90 -9.81 -7.51
N PHE A 61 -13.55 -10.30 -6.46
CA PHE A 61 -14.79 -9.73 -5.92
C PHE A 61 -14.60 -8.27 -5.46
N ALA A 62 -13.56 -7.99 -4.68
CA ALA A 62 -13.25 -6.62 -4.26
C ALA A 62 -12.90 -5.73 -5.46
N LYS A 63 -12.17 -6.28 -6.44
CA LYS A 63 -11.78 -5.55 -7.66
C LYS A 63 -12.96 -5.18 -8.55
N THR A 64 -13.95 -6.07 -8.71
CA THR A 64 -15.14 -5.76 -9.51
C THR A 64 -15.99 -4.69 -8.84
N ILE A 65 -16.19 -4.77 -7.51
CA ILE A 65 -16.89 -3.74 -6.74
C ILE A 65 -16.17 -2.39 -6.85
N GLY A 66 -14.84 -2.37 -6.73
CA GLY A 66 -14.06 -1.13 -6.82
C GLY A 66 -14.00 -0.48 -8.20
N ILE A 67 -14.35 -1.19 -9.27
CA ILE A 67 -14.52 -0.61 -10.63
C ILE A 67 -15.97 -0.17 -10.85
N ALA A 68 -16.93 -0.86 -10.23
CA ALA A 68 -18.35 -0.60 -10.39
C ALA A 68 -18.84 0.67 -9.66
N VAL A 69 -18.10 1.11 -8.64
CA VAL A 69 -18.31 2.36 -7.89
C VAL A 69 -17.37 3.43 -8.43
#